data_AF-A0A1N7S1Z1-F1
#
_entry.id   AF-A0A1N7S1Z1-F1
#
_cell.length_a   1.000
_cell.length_b   1.000
_cell.length_c   1.000
_cell.angle_alpha   90.00
_cell.angle_beta   90.00
_cell.angle_gamma   90.00
#
_symmetry.space_group_name_H-M   'P 1'
#
loop_
_entity.id
_entity.type
_entity.pdbx_description
1 polymer ?
#
loop_
_entity_poly.entity_id
_entity_poly.type
_entity_poly.pdbx_seq_one_letter_code
_entity_poly.pdbx_strand_id
1 'polypeptide(L)'
;MHRAAWAAAVPVGPMSCEASKGVSIPAFAYPDKLHWHVLSRRVISELREYPATVHSAREYVETFREFGEPIDLCDQVEYECAKAASYALALARATRRRHRAATWKPGAKDSAMERELSEFITSAEEKRKASLERRMEFMVGRPVDAQPFKQPLSV
;
A
#
# COMPACT_ATOMS: atom_id res chain seq x y z
N MET A 1 11.99 -24.27 33.04
CA MET A 1 12.02 -23.69 31.68
C MET A 1 10.62 -23.20 31.34
N HIS A 2 10.33 -21.91 31.46
CA HIS A 2 9.03 -21.33 31.12
C HIS A 2 9.09 -20.75 29.70
N ARG A 3 8.70 -21.55 28.69
CA ARG A 3 8.49 -21.06 27.33
C ARG A 3 7.08 -20.47 27.23
N ALA A 4 7.04 -19.15 27.08
CA ALA A 4 6.01 -18.34 26.43
C ALA A 4 4.59 -18.95 26.29
N ALA A 5 3.85 -19.07 27.39
CA ALA A 5 2.41 -19.37 27.36
C ALA A 5 1.57 -18.20 26.81
N TRP A 6 2.13 -16.99 26.73
CA TRP A 6 1.45 -15.78 26.27
C TRP A 6 1.21 -15.74 24.74
N ALA A 7 2.00 -16.47 23.95
CA ALA A 7 1.83 -16.54 22.51
C ALA A 7 0.70 -17.50 22.07
N ALA A 8 0.29 -18.42 22.95
CA ALA A 8 -0.79 -19.39 22.68
C ALA A 8 -2.19 -18.86 23.04
N ALA A 9 -2.27 -17.70 23.69
CA ALA A 9 -3.51 -17.15 24.23
C ALA A 9 -4.04 -15.92 23.47
N VAL A 10 -3.40 -15.52 22.36
CA VAL A 10 -4.06 -14.61 21.43
C VAL A 10 -5.15 -15.42 20.75
N PRO A 11 -6.45 -15.08 20.91
CA PRO A 11 -7.47 -15.69 20.11
C PRO A 11 -7.07 -15.38 18.67
N VAL A 12 -6.72 -16.41 17.90
CA VAL A 12 -6.88 -16.36 16.46
C VAL A 12 -8.40 -16.31 16.25
N GLY A 13 -8.99 -15.15 16.54
CA GLY A 13 -10.18 -14.72 15.83
C GLY A 13 -9.86 -14.89 14.35
N PRO A 14 -10.85 -15.26 13.52
CA PRO A 14 -10.58 -15.65 12.16
C PRO A 14 -9.67 -14.56 11.58
N MET A 15 -8.46 -14.94 11.17
CA MET A 15 -7.63 -14.15 10.26
C MET A 15 -8.41 -14.14 8.96
N SER A 16 -9.50 -13.41 9.02
CA SER A 16 -10.50 -13.30 8.03
C SER A 16 -9.92 -12.30 7.07
N CYS A 17 -9.98 -12.63 5.79
CA CYS A 17 -9.84 -11.71 4.70
C CYS A 17 -10.92 -10.59 4.76
N GLU A 18 -11.34 -10.12 5.93
CA GLU A 18 -12.29 -9.04 6.20
C GLU A 18 -11.60 -7.70 6.36
N ALA A 19 -10.31 -7.63 6.71
CA ALA A 19 -9.57 -6.38 6.67
C ALA A 19 -9.52 -5.81 5.24
N SER A 20 -9.47 -6.69 4.22
CA SER A 20 -9.60 -6.33 2.80
C SER A 20 -11.05 -6.10 2.34
N LYS A 21 -12.06 -6.39 3.17
CA LYS A 21 -13.49 -6.08 2.92
C LYS A 21 -13.96 -4.78 3.57
N GLY A 22 -13.14 -4.17 4.44
CA GLY A 22 -13.52 -2.98 5.20
C GLY A 22 -13.46 -1.67 4.42
N VAL A 23 -12.75 -1.63 3.29
CA VAL A 23 -12.57 -0.42 2.49
C VAL A 23 -13.50 -0.48 1.28
N SER A 24 -14.53 0.36 1.28
CA SER A 24 -15.44 0.55 0.14
C SER A 24 -15.63 2.02 -0.15
N ILE A 25 -15.77 2.36 -1.43
CA ILE A 25 -16.10 3.74 -1.83
C ILE A 25 -17.62 3.87 -1.87
N PRO A 26 -18.21 4.77 -1.06
CA PRO A 26 -19.66 4.93 -0.98
C PRO A 26 -20.23 5.37 -2.34
N ALA A 27 -21.51 5.05 -2.57
CA ALA A 27 -22.20 5.53 -3.77
C ALA A 27 -22.30 7.05 -3.72
N PHE A 28 -21.85 7.70 -4.80
CA PHE A 28 -21.96 9.14 -4.94
C PHE A 28 -23.24 9.50 -5.70
N ALA A 29 -23.97 10.49 -5.20
CA ALA A 29 -25.11 11.10 -5.87
C ALA A 29 -25.11 12.61 -5.62
N TYR A 30 -25.56 13.36 -6.61
CA TYR A 30 -25.82 14.78 -6.44
C TYR A 30 -27.08 15.00 -5.60
N PRO A 31 -27.15 16.09 -4.81
CA PRO A 31 -28.41 16.55 -4.24
C PRO A 31 -29.43 16.85 -5.36
N ASP A 32 -30.71 16.54 -5.13
CA ASP A 32 -31.79 16.72 -6.10
C ASP A 32 -31.93 18.17 -6.61
N LYS A 33 -31.46 19.15 -5.82
CA LYS A 33 -31.56 20.58 -6.10
C LYS A 33 -30.19 21.23 -6.17
N LEU A 34 -29.37 20.86 -7.15
CA LEU A 34 -28.11 21.55 -7.41
C LEU A 34 -28.31 22.77 -8.33
N HIS A 35 -28.05 23.97 -7.82
CA HIS A 35 -28.13 25.20 -8.60
C HIS A 35 -26.86 25.45 -9.44
N TRP A 36 -26.72 24.70 -10.53
CA TRP A 36 -25.56 24.76 -11.44
C TRP A 36 -25.20 26.16 -11.93
N HIS A 37 -26.20 27.03 -12.12
CA HIS A 37 -26.03 28.38 -12.66
C HIS A 37 -25.31 29.35 -11.70
N VAL A 38 -25.24 29.04 -10.41
CA VAL A 38 -24.55 29.86 -9.39
C VAL A 38 -23.06 29.47 -9.29
N LEU A 39 -22.68 28.32 -9.84
CA LEU A 39 -21.32 27.81 -9.78
C LEU A 39 -20.46 28.36 -10.92
N SER A 40 -19.16 28.50 -10.66
CA SER A 40 -18.22 28.88 -11.72
C SER A 40 -18.06 27.75 -12.74
N ARG A 41 -17.75 28.10 -13.99
CA ARG A 41 -17.57 27.11 -15.07
C ARG A 41 -16.55 26.03 -14.71
N ARG A 42 -15.48 26.39 -14.01
CA ARG A 42 -14.46 25.44 -13.53
C ARG A 42 -15.04 24.40 -12.56
N VAL A 43 -15.80 24.86 -11.57
CA VAL A 43 -16.43 23.98 -10.56
C VAL A 43 -17.46 23.06 -11.23
N ILE A 44 -18.21 23.57 -12.22
CA ILE A 44 -19.15 22.75 -12.99
C ILE A 44 -18.41 21.63 -13.74
N SER A 45 -17.27 21.93 -14.37
CA SER A 45 -16.45 20.93 -15.06
C SER A 45 -15.94 19.85 -14.11
N GLU A 46 -15.36 20.23 -12.98
CA GLU A 46 -14.84 19.30 -11.97
C GLU A 46 -15.95 18.40 -11.41
N LEU A 47 -17.12 18.97 -11.10
CA LEU A 47 -18.29 18.18 -10.67
C LEU A 47 -18.78 17.24 -11.78
N ARG A 48 -18.78 17.65 -13.05
CA ARG A 48 -19.18 16.73 -14.13
C ARG A 48 -18.26 15.52 -14.27
N GLU A 49 -16.97 15.69 -13.97
CA GLU A 49 -15.97 14.62 -14.04
C GLU A 49 -15.98 13.71 -12.80
N TYR A 50 -16.36 14.26 -11.64
CA TYR A 50 -16.31 13.57 -10.35
C TYR A 50 -16.99 12.18 -10.31
N PRO A 51 -18.18 11.94 -10.89
CA PRO A 51 -18.78 10.61 -10.94
C PRO A 51 -17.90 9.56 -11.64
N ALA A 52 -17.20 9.95 -12.72
CA ALA A 52 -16.27 9.05 -13.41
C ALA A 52 -15.04 8.76 -12.54
N THR A 53 -14.54 9.76 -11.81
CA THR A 53 -13.45 9.59 -10.85
C THR A 53 -13.83 8.65 -9.71
N VAL A 54 -15.03 8.80 -9.13
CA VAL A 54 -15.55 7.93 -8.07
C VAL A 54 -15.71 6.49 -8.57
N HIS A 55 -16.23 6.32 -9.80
CA HIS A 55 -16.38 5.02 -10.41
C HIS A 55 -15.03 4.33 -10.64
N SER A 56 -14.07 5.04 -11.23
CA SER A 56 -12.71 4.52 -11.45
C SER A 56 -12.01 4.15 -10.14
N ALA A 57 -12.16 4.98 -9.10
CA ALA A 57 -11.62 4.67 -7.78
C ALA A 57 -12.25 3.41 -7.18
N ARG A 58 -13.57 3.19 -7.39
CA ARG A 58 -14.25 1.98 -6.91
C ARG A 58 -13.75 0.75 -7.65
N GLU A 59 -13.64 0.83 -8.97
CA GLU A 59 -13.09 -0.25 -9.80
C GLU A 59 -11.66 -0.58 -9.39
N TYR A 60 -10.84 0.42 -9.08
CA TYR A 60 -9.49 0.21 -8.57
C TYR A 60 -9.47 -0.56 -7.26
N VAL A 61 -10.32 -0.18 -6.30
CA VAL A 61 -10.40 -0.86 -4.99
C VAL A 61 -10.88 -2.30 -5.14
N GLU A 62 -11.91 -2.55 -5.96
CA GLU A 62 -12.38 -3.92 -6.21
C GLU A 62 -11.33 -4.74 -6.98
N THR A 63 -10.67 -4.16 -7.98
CA THR A 63 -9.59 -4.83 -8.72
C THR A 63 -8.40 -5.15 -7.82
N PHE A 64 -8.03 -4.23 -6.92
CA PHE A 64 -6.98 -4.47 -5.93
C PHE A 64 -7.38 -5.55 -4.92
N ARG A 65 -8.66 -5.65 -4.61
CA ARG A 65 -9.19 -6.71 -3.74
C ARG A 65 -9.25 -8.08 -4.41
N GLU A 66 -9.59 -8.11 -5.70
CA GLU A 66 -9.73 -9.34 -6.49
C GLU A 66 -8.38 -9.86 -7.00
N PHE A 67 -7.48 -8.96 -7.39
CA PHE A 67 -6.23 -9.26 -8.09
C PHE A 67 -4.98 -8.69 -7.40
N GLY A 68 -5.11 -8.03 -6.26
CA GLY A 68 -3.95 -7.67 -5.44
C GLY A 68 -3.26 -8.96 -5.01
N GLU A 69 -2.11 -9.25 -5.62
CA GLU A 69 -1.40 -10.49 -5.36
C GLU A 69 -1.05 -10.57 -3.87
N PRO A 70 -1.45 -11.65 -3.17
CA PRO A 70 -1.04 -11.89 -1.78
C PRO A 70 0.49 -11.86 -1.60
N ILE A 71 1.23 -12.13 -2.69
CA ILE A 71 2.69 -12.11 -2.76
C ILE A 71 3.25 -10.69 -2.56
N ASP A 72 2.65 -9.68 -3.19
CA ASP A 72 3.06 -8.27 -3.02
C ASP A 72 2.88 -7.80 -1.56
N LEU A 73 1.84 -8.30 -0.89
CA LEU A 73 1.57 -7.96 0.50
C LEU A 73 2.55 -8.66 1.46
N CYS A 74 2.87 -9.93 1.21
CA CYS A 74 3.88 -10.66 1.98
C CYS A 74 5.26 -10.02 1.84
N ASP A 75 5.71 -9.70 0.62
CA ASP A 75 7.00 -9.04 0.38
C ASP A 75 7.08 -7.67 1.07
N GLN A 76 5.99 -6.89 1.04
CA GLN A 76 5.92 -5.61 1.72
C GLN A 76 5.95 -5.77 3.25
N VAL A 77 5.28 -6.78 3.81
CA VAL A 77 5.33 -7.09 5.25
C VAL A 77 6.72 -7.53 5.66
N GLU A 78 7.37 -8.40 4.88
CA GLU A 78 8.75 -8.83 5.14
C GLU A 78 9.73 -7.67 5.11
N TYR A 79 9.58 -6.76 4.15
CA TYR A 79 10.36 -5.52 4.06
C TYR A 79 10.20 -4.64 5.31
N GLU A 80 8.96 -4.36 5.74
CA GLU A 80 8.72 -3.55 6.94
C GLU A 80 9.19 -4.25 8.22
N CYS A 81 9.06 -5.58 8.30
CA CYS A 81 9.61 -6.39 9.38
C CYS A 81 11.14 -6.28 9.46
N ALA A 82 11.84 -6.32 8.31
CA ALA A 82 13.30 -6.18 8.27
C ALA A 82 13.74 -4.78 8.74
N LYS A 83 13.02 -3.71 8.36
CA LYS A 83 13.26 -2.36 8.86
C LYS A 83 13.06 -2.26 10.37
N ALA A 84 11.95 -2.82 10.88
CA ALA A 84 11.67 -2.85 12.30
C ALA A 84 12.76 -3.58 13.09
N ALA A 85 13.25 -4.72 12.56
CA ALA A 85 14.36 -5.47 13.15
C ALA A 85 15.67 -4.64 13.19
N SER A 86 15.98 -3.91 12.11
CA SER A 86 17.13 -3.01 12.06
C SER A 86 17.04 -1.87 13.10
N TYR A 87 15.87 -1.22 13.22
CA TYR A 87 15.65 -0.20 14.23
C TYR A 87 15.72 -0.75 15.66
N ALA A 88 15.14 -1.92 15.91
CA ALA A 88 15.21 -2.59 17.21
C ALA A 88 16.67 -2.90 17.59
N LEU A 89 17.48 -3.35 16.64
CA LEU A 89 18.90 -3.61 16.85
C LEU A 89 19.70 -2.33 17.13
N ALA A 90 19.42 -1.24 16.40
CA ALA A 90 20.00 0.08 16.68
C ALA A 90 19.62 0.60 18.06
N LEU A 91 18.35 0.46 18.45
CA LEU A 91 17.85 0.86 19.76
C LEU A 91 18.49 0.03 20.89
N ALA A 92 18.61 -1.29 20.72
CA ALA A 92 19.27 -2.17 21.67
C ALA A 92 20.75 -1.78 21.88
N ARG A 93 21.44 -1.36 20.82
CA ARG A 93 22.83 -0.86 20.91
C ARG A 93 22.90 0.48 21.62
N ALA A 94 22.03 1.42 21.28
CA ALA A 94 21.98 2.74 21.90
C ALA A 94 21.67 2.65 23.42
N THR A 95 20.70 1.82 23.79
CA THR A 95 20.33 1.58 25.19
C THR A 95 21.47 0.93 25.98
N ARG A 96 22.15 -0.09 25.44
CA ARG A 96 23.33 -0.68 26.10
C ARG A 96 24.45 0.33 26.31
N ARG A 97 24.77 1.14 25.30
CA ARG A 97 25.77 2.23 25.42
C ARG A 97 25.39 3.23 26.50
N ARG A 98 24.12 3.65 26.54
CA ARG A 98 23.59 4.61 27.51
C ARG A 98 23.70 4.10 28.95
N HIS A 99 23.37 2.83 29.18
CA HIS A 99 23.35 2.24 30.51
C HIS A 99 24.70 1.63 30.94
N ARG A 100 25.79 1.88 30.20
CA ARG A 100 27.13 1.32 30.45
C ARG A 100 27.10 -0.20 30.69
N ALA A 101 26.18 -0.89 30.02
CA ALA A 101 26.20 -2.34 29.99
C ALA A 101 27.53 -2.80 29.36
N ALA A 102 28.04 -3.96 29.77
CA ALA A 102 29.30 -4.51 29.28
C ALA A 102 29.39 -4.39 27.75
N THR A 103 30.56 -3.96 27.24
CA THR A 103 30.81 -3.72 25.82
C THR A 103 30.42 -4.96 25.03
N TRP A 104 29.26 -4.92 24.38
CA TRP A 104 28.79 -6.04 23.58
C TRP A 104 29.72 -6.17 22.39
N LYS A 105 30.51 -7.25 22.38
CA LYS A 105 31.26 -7.70 21.21
C LYS A 105 30.33 -8.65 20.46
N PRO A 106 29.67 -8.21 19.37
CA PRO A 106 28.84 -9.09 18.59
C PRO A 106 29.70 -10.27 18.12
N GLY A 107 29.21 -11.49 18.33
CA GLY A 107 29.85 -12.67 17.74
C GLY A 107 29.70 -12.63 16.21
N ALA A 108 30.42 -13.50 15.49
CA ALA A 108 30.34 -13.56 14.03
C ALA A 108 28.89 -13.68 13.49
N LYS A 109 28.00 -14.33 14.25
CA LYS A 109 26.56 -14.44 13.96
C LYS A 109 25.82 -13.11 14.03
N ASP A 110 26.12 -12.27 15.02
CA ASP A 110 25.42 -11.00 15.22
C ASP A 110 25.87 -9.94 14.21
N SER A 111 27.14 -9.97 13.78
CA SER A 111 27.64 -9.15 12.68
C SER A 111 27.11 -9.60 11.32
N ALA A 112 26.90 -10.90 11.13
CA ALA A 112 26.27 -11.43 9.93
C ALA A 112 24.81 -10.96 9.83
N MET A 113 24.06 -10.99 10.94
CA MET A 113 22.65 -10.58 10.97
C MET A 113 22.43 -9.10 10.59
N GLU A 114 23.29 -8.17 11.00
CA GLU A 114 23.17 -6.76 10.60
C GLU A 114 23.42 -6.57 9.10
N ARG A 115 24.41 -7.28 8.56
CA ARG A 115 24.72 -7.26 7.13
C ARG A 115 23.57 -7.87 6.33
N GLU A 116 23.08 -9.04 6.74
CA GLU A 116 21.96 -9.75 6.11
C GLU A 116 20.68 -8.90 6.10
N LEU A 117 20.36 -8.20 7.21
CA LEU A 117 19.22 -7.28 7.26
C LEU A 117 19.41 -6.10 6.29
N SER A 118 20.62 -5.55 6.22
CA SER A 118 20.91 -4.43 5.32
C SER A 118 20.80 -4.84 3.85
N GLU A 119 21.39 -5.99 3.49
CA GLU A 119 21.33 -6.58 2.13
C GLU A 119 19.88 -6.92 1.73
N PHE A 120 19.09 -7.47 2.65
CA PHE A 120 17.68 -7.77 2.41
C PHE A 120 16.86 -6.50 2.16
N ILE A 121 17.03 -5.48 3.01
CA ILE A 121 16.33 -4.18 2.86
C ILE A 121 16.66 -3.55 1.51
N THR A 122 17.93 -3.53 1.10
CA THR A 122 18.34 -2.96 -0.19
C THR A 122 17.75 -3.73 -1.36
N SER A 123 17.79 -5.06 -1.33
CA SER A 123 17.24 -5.89 -2.41
C SER A 123 15.71 -5.74 -2.51
N ALA A 124 15.01 -5.68 -1.37
CA ALA A 124 13.57 -5.47 -1.34
C ALA A 124 13.18 -4.08 -1.87
N GLU A 125 13.95 -3.03 -1.55
CA GLU A 125 13.74 -1.68 -2.10
C GLU A 125 13.95 -1.61 -3.60
N GLU A 126 14.98 -2.29 -4.12
CA GLU A 126 15.24 -2.37 -5.56
C GLU A 126 14.09 -3.07 -6.30
N LYS A 127 13.62 -4.21 -5.78
CA LYS A 127 12.46 -4.93 -6.33
C LYS A 127 11.20 -4.07 -6.34
N ARG A 128 10.96 -3.32 -5.26
CA ARG A 128 9.83 -2.38 -5.16
C ARG A 128 9.94 -1.24 -6.17
N LYS A 129 11.12 -0.67 -6.38
CA LYS A 129 11.32 0.37 -7.40
C LYS A 129 11.07 -0.18 -8.81
N ALA A 130 11.61 -1.36 -9.12
CA ALA A 130 11.41 -2.00 -10.41
C ALA A 130 9.93 -2.36 -10.68
N SER A 131 9.18 -2.79 -9.66
CA SER A 131 7.75 -3.06 -9.82
C SER A 131 6.93 -1.78 -10.04
N LEU A 132 7.28 -0.69 -9.35
CA LEU A 132 6.68 0.63 -9.56
C LEU A 132 6.96 1.18 -10.95
N GLU A 133 8.21 1.09 -11.43
CA GLU A 133 8.59 1.51 -12.79
C GLU A 133 7.80 0.73 -13.85
N ARG A 134 7.73 -0.60 -13.72
CA ARG A 134 6.92 -1.46 -14.62
C ARG A 134 5.44 -1.07 -14.62
N ARG A 135 4.84 -0.81 -13.45
CA ARG A 135 3.44 -0.34 -13.36
C ARG A 135 3.24 1.01 -14.05
N MET A 136 4.23 1.91 -13.95
CA MET A 136 4.18 3.22 -14.60
C MET A 136 4.24 3.08 -16.13
N GLU A 137 5.07 2.17 -16.65
CA GLU A 137 5.14 1.83 -18.08
C GLU A 137 3.82 1.27 -18.61
N PHE A 138 3.15 0.39 -17.85
CA PHE A 138 1.83 -0.15 -18.20
C PHE A 138 0.73 0.93 -18.23
N MET A 139 0.79 1.94 -17.35
CA MET A 139 -0.16 3.07 -17.39
C MET A 139 0.06 3.99 -18.59
N VAL A 140 1.31 4.22 -19.00
CA VAL A 140 1.66 5.06 -20.16
C VAL A 140 1.32 4.35 -21.49
N GLY A 141 1.30 3.01 -21.50
CA GLY A 141 1.00 2.19 -22.67
C GLY A 141 -0.49 1.99 -22.99
N ARG A 142 -1.44 2.67 -22.33
CA ARG A 142 -2.86 2.64 -22.73
C ARG A 142 -3.16 3.82 -23.67
N PRO A 143 -3.01 3.69 -25.00
CA PRO A 143 -3.68 4.61 -25.89
C PRO A 143 -5.18 4.46 -25.61
N VAL A 144 -5.78 5.53 -25.11
CA VAL A 144 -7.23 5.70 -25.16
C VAL A 144 -7.56 5.60 -26.64
N ASP A 145 -8.11 4.47 -27.07
CA ASP A 145 -8.81 4.34 -28.34
C ASP A 145 -10.01 5.28 -28.29
N ALA A 146 -9.74 6.56 -28.54
CA ALA A 146 -10.73 7.56 -28.81
C ALA A 146 -11.30 7.22 -30.20
N GLN A 147 -12.27 6.31 -30.25
CA GLN A 147 -13.15 6.26 -31.40
C GLN A 147 -13.87 7.60 -31.49
N PRO A 148 -13.71 8.38 -32.57
CA PRO A 148 -14.55 9.54 -32.79
C PRO A 148 -15.93 9.02 -33.19
N PHE A 149 -16.91 9.20 -32.29
CA PHE A 149 -18.33 9.09 -32.64
C PHE A 149 -18.62 10.09 -33.77
N LYS A 150 -18.60 9.61 -35.01
CA LYS A 150 -19.16 10.32 -36.14
C LYS A 150 -20.59 9.84 -36.35
N GLN A 151 -21.54 10.53 -35.73
CA GLN A 151 -22.86 10.74 -36.33
C GLN A 151 -23.35 12.14 -35.99
N PRO A 152 -23.83 12.88 -36.99
CA PRO A 152 -25.02 13.68 -36.82
C PRO A 152 -26.17 13.03 -37.60
N LEU A 153 -27.20 12.64 -36.86
CA LEU A 153 -28.56 12.53 -37.38
C LEU A 153 -29.05 13.97 -37.61
N SER A 154 -29.32 14.33 -38.86
CA SER A 154 -30.13 15.50 -39.20
C SER A 154 -31.32 15.04 -40.03
N VAL A 155 -32.47 15.53 -39.58
CA VAL A 155 -33.85 15.43 -40.08
C VAL A 155 -33.97 15.57 -41.60
#